data_AF-X1I6J3-F1
#
_entry.id   AF-X1I6J3-F1
#
_cell.length_a   1.000
_cell.length_b   1.000
_cell.length_c   1.000
_cell.angle_alpha   90.00
_cell.angle_beta   90.00
_cell.angle_gamma   90.00
#
_symmetry.space_group_name_H-M   'P 1'
#
loop_
_entity.id
_entity.type
_entity.pdbx_description
1 polymer ?
#
loop_
_entity_poly.entity_id
_entity_poly.type
_entity_poly.pdbx_seq_one_letter_code
_entity_poly.pdbx_strand_id
1 'polypeptide(L)'
;MFVNVPYLGGIGSGPSNHYNPPQDSVLNAWANMNLCTVSNDTIIDNMQYTFIKWTSCDYGSEIHHYATQDGGHSWPGGVQTPTGDSTSIYINATDLMWSFFQQYSLDCGITSSVGSYLNKNHNFNLFPNPSTGIINVENPELIEDFIITVYDHFGKTILKSKNIDVINITNQLPGFYYITIQTEDQIMTEKIIKVE
;
A
#
# COMPACT_ATOMS: atom_id res chain seq x y z
N MET A 1 22.55 28.26 -0.87
CA MET A 1 23.51 27.14 -0.94
C MET A 1 22.78 25.95 -0.34
N PHE A 2 22.01 25.26 -1.17
CA PHE A 2 21.22 24.10 -0.74
C PHE A 2 21.91 22.82 -1.22
N VAL A 3 21.66 21.76 -0.46
CA VAL A 3 22.44 20.53 -0.40
C VAL A 3 22.40 19.77 -1.72
N ASN A 4 23.55 19.50 -2.32
CA ASN A 4 23.69 18.38 -3.24
C ASN A 4 24.37 17.24 -2.46
N VAL A 5 23.65 16.14 -2.28
CA VAL A 5 24.24 14.88 -1.77
C VAL A 5 24.87 14.18 -2.96
N PRO A 6 26.19 13.93 -2.96
CA PRO A 6 26.84 13.27 -4.09
C PRO A 6 26.19 11.91 -4.36
N TYR A 7 26.05 11.56 -5.63
CA TYR A 7 25.48 10.27 -6.03
C TYR A 7 26.24 9.09 -5.40
N LEU A 8 27.58 9.15 -5.41
CA LEU A 8 28.48 8.18 -4.80
C LEU A 8 28.60 8.31 -3.26
N GLY A 9 27.72 9.08 -2.63
CA GLY A 9 27.74 9.32 -1.19
C GLY A 9 28.81 10.32 -0.76
N GLY A 10 28.76 10.69 0.51
CA GLY A 10 29.64 11.69 1.12
C GLY A 10 28.88 12.76 1.89
N ILE A 11 29.63 13.79 2.30
CA ILE A 11 29.09 14.96 2.97
C ILE A 11 28.64 15.95 1.88
N GLY A 12 27.39 16.37 1.96
CA GLY A 12 26.83 17.33 1.01
C GLY A 12 27.43 18.73 1.16
N SER A 13 27.22 19.58 0.17
CA SER A 13 27.73 20.96 0.13
C SER A 13 26.94 21.97 1.00
N GLY A 14 25.91 21.52 1.71
CA GLY A 14 25.11 22.38 2.56
C GLY A 14 25.62 22.45 4.01
N PRO A 15 24.86 23.09 4.92
CA PRO A 15 25.30 23.33 6.29
C PRO A 15 25.34 22.07 7.15
N SER A 16 24.74 20.98 6.68
CA SER A 16 24.76 19.69 7.35
C SER A 16 26.08 18.98 7.06
N ASN A 17 26.90 18.75 8.09
CA ASN A 17 28.10 17.91 8.02
C ASN A 17 27.78 16.40 8.07
N HIS A 18 26.55 16.02 7.72
CA HIS A 18 26.10 14.64 7.74
C HIS A 18 26.68 13.87 6.55
N TYR A 19 27.27 12.71 6.84
CA TYR A 19 27.69 11.77 5.81
C TYR A 19 26.50 10.96 5.31
N ASN A 20 26.30 10.93 3.99
CA ASN A 20 25.23 10.16 3.35
C ASN A 20 25.85 8.98 2.59
N PRO A 21 25.27 7.77 2.67
CA PRO A 21 25.72 6.65 1.87
C PRO A 21 25.48 6.92 0.36
N PRO A 22 26.18 6.19 -0.52
CA PRO A 22 25.89 6.18 -1.95
C PRO A 22 24.41 5.84 -2.24
N GLN A 23 23.81 6.51 -3.22
CA GLN A 23 22.38 6.32 -3.53
C GLN A 23 22.10 4.91 -4.06
N ASP A 24 22.98 4.39 -4.91
CA ASP A 24 22.91 3.00 -5.42
C ASP A 24 22.97 1.97 -4.28
N SER A 25 23.82 2.18 -3.26
CA SER A 25 23.88 1.31 -2.08
C SER A 25 22.54 1.26 -1.33
N VAL A 26 21.84 2.39 -1.21
CA VAL A 26 20.52 2.44 -0.57
C VAL A 26 19.48 1.72 -1.42
N LEU A 27 19.47 1.97 -2.73
CA LEU A 27 18.50 1.34 -3.65
C LEU A 27 18.73 -0.17 -3.78
N ASN A 28 19.98 -0.63 -3.74
CA ASN A 28 20.31 -2.05 -3.69
C ASN A 28 19.80 -2.73 -2.41
N ALA A 29 19.78 -2.03 -1.27
CA ALA A 29 19.18 -2.57 -0.05
C ALA A 29 17.68 -2.81 -0.23
N TRP A 30 16.95 -1.86 -0.83
CA TRP A 30 15.53 -2.03 -1.16
C TRP A 30 15.29 -3.12 -2.20
N ALA A 31 16.12 -3.18 -3.23
CA ALA A 31 16.03 -4.21 -4.26
C ALA A 31 16.19 -5.62 -3.66
N ASN A 32 17.11 -5.79 -2.71
CA ASN A 32 17.29 -7.04 -1.99
C ASN A 32 16.08 -7.39 -1.11
N MET A 33 15.46 -6.41 -0.44
CA MET A 33 14.24 -6.64 0.35
C MET A 33 13.05 -7.05 -0.54
N ASN A 34 13.01 -6.55 -1.77
CA ASN A 34 11.97 -6.88 -2.76
C ASN A 34 12.34 -8.08 -3.64
N LEU A 35 13.43 -8.81 -3.34
CA LEU A 35 13.91 -9.96 -4.12
C LEU A 35 14.09 -9.70 -5.63
N CYS A 36 14.52 -8.49 -5.99
CA CYS A 36 14.82 -8.14 -7.38
C CYS A 36 15.95 -8.98 -7.94
N THR A 37 15.72 -9.64 -9.07
CA THR A 37 16.75 -10.47 -9.74
C THR A 37 17.55 -9.69 -10.78
N VAL A 38 16.98 -8.61 -11.33
CA VAL A 38 17.71 -7.66 -12.17
C VAL A 38 18.04 -6.45 -11.32
N SER A 39 19.33 -6.23 -11.10
CA SER A 39 19.82 -5.10 -10.31
C SER A 39 20.54 -4.07 -11.18
N ASN A 40 20.27 -2.80 -10.89
CA ASN A 40 21.05 -1.66 -11.39
C ASN A 40 21.13 -1.58 -12.93
N ASP A 41 20.02 -1.83 -13.62
CA ASP A 41 19.94 -1.77 -15.08
C ASP A 41 19.91 -0.30 -15.54
N THR A 42 21.00 0.17 -16.13
CA THR A 42 21.15 1.56 -16.56
C THR A 42 20.49 1.75 -17.92
N ILE A 43 19.34 2.42 -17.93
CA ILE A 43 18.52 2.64 -19.11
C ILE A 43 18.99 3.88 -19.88
N ILE A 44 19.33 4.95 -19.14
CA ILE A 44 19.83 6.21 -19.69
C ILE A 44 20.98 6.67 -18.82
N ASP A 45 22.09 7.06 -19.43
CA ASP A 45 23.17 7.77 -18.76
C ASP A 45 23.79 8.77 -19.74
N ASN A 46 23.49 10.05 -19.54
CA ASN A 46 23.96 11.12 -20.41
C ASN A 46 24.12 12.44 -19.63
N MET A 47 24.46 13.51 -20.36
CA MET A 47 24.70 14.83 -19.77
C MET A 47 23.45 15.50 -19.17
N GLN A 48 22.25 14.96 -19.39
CA GLN A 48 20.98 15.51 -18.90
C GLN A 48 20.59 14.81 -17.59
N TYR A 49 20.48 13.48 -17.63
CA TYR A 49 20.12 12.68 -16.46
C TYR A 49 20.56 11.22 -16.64
N THR A 50 20.61 10.53 -15.51
CA THR A 50 20.77 9.08 -15.40
C THR A 50 19.44 8.47 -14.97
N PHE A 51 19.04 7.36 -15.60
CA PHE A 51 17.86 6.57 -15.26
C PHE A 51 18.26 5.10 -15.11
N ILE A 52 18.00 4.55 -13.93
CA ILE A 52 18.34 3.18 -13.56
C ILE A 52 17.09 2.46 -13.06
N LYS A 53 16.98 1.16 -13.37
CA LYS A 53 15.92 0.29 -12.89
C LYS A 53 16.44 -0.92 -12.11
N TRP A 54 15.66 -1.34 -11.13
CA TRP A 54 15.70 -2.69 -10.57
C TRP A 54 14.35 -3.34 -10.86
N THR A 55 14.38 -4.49 -11.52
CA THR A 55 13.18 -5.16 -12.05
C THR A 55 13.19 -6.63 -11.69
N SER A 56 12.14 -7.34 -12.11
CA SER A 56 11.97 -8.76 -11.82
C SER A 56 12.05 -9.04 -10.31
N CYS A 57 11.38 -8.19 -9.55
CA CYS A 57 11.21 -8.27 -8.10
C CYS A 57 9.94 -9.05 -7.75
N ASP A 58 9.79 -9.39 -6.47
CA ASP A 58 8.60 -10.04 -5.95
C ASP A 58 7.34 -9.22 -6.25
N TYR A 59 6.26 -9.95 -6.52
CA TYR A 59 4.93 -9.40 -6.88
C TYR A 59 4.95 -8.45 -8.09
N GLY A 60 5.95 -8.58 -8.96
CA GLY A 60 6.07 -7.73 -10.14
C GLY A 60 6.42 -6.27 -9.83
N SER A 61 6.93 -5.99 -8.62
CA SER A 61 7.39 -4.65 -8.25
C SER A 61 8.64 -4.23 -9.01
N GLU A 62 8.87 -2.93 -9.09
CA GLU A 62 10.07 -2.33 -9.71
C GLU A 62 10.54 -1.12 -8.90
N ILE A 63 11.82 -0.78 -9.04
CA ILE A 63 12.41 0.44 -8.49
C ILE A 63 12.96 1.26 -9.65
N HIS A 64 12.52 2.52 -9.76
CA HIS A 64 12.96 3.45 -10.80
C HIS A 64 13.71 4.61 -10.15
N HIS A 65 14.97 4.82 -10.52
CA HIS A 65 15.80 5.92 -10.00
C HIS A 65 16.20 6.87 -11.11
N TYR A 66 15.79 8.13 -10.95
CA TYR A 66 16.15 9.23 -11.86
C TYR A 66 17.04 10.23 -11.12
N ALA A 67 18.19 10.55 -11.70
CA ALA A 67 19.09 11.59 -11.20
C ALA A 67 19.48 12.54 -12.32
N THR A 68 19.07 13.80 -12.21
CA THR A 68 19.48 14.87 -13.15
C THR A 68 20.89 15.34 -12.83
N GLN A 69 21.63 15.72 -13.87
CA GLN A 69 22.98 16.30 -13.70
C GLN A 69 22.93 17.77 -13.24
N ASP A 70 21.75 18.40 -13.36
CA ASP A 70 21.40 19.73 -12.87
C ASP A 70 20.23 19.67 -11.86
N GLY A 71 19.61 20.81 -11.55
CA GLY A 71 18.42 20.86 -10.68
C GLY A 71 18.70 21.14 -9.20
N GLY A 72 19.86 20.70 -8.69
CA GLY A 72 20.25 20.92 -7.29
C GLY A 72 19.17 20.48 -6.29
N HIS A 73 18.95 21.27 -5.25
CA HIS A 73 17.91 21.03 -4.24
C HIS A 73 16.55 21.61 -4.66
N SER A 74 16.06 21.19 -5.83
CA SER A 74 14.75 21.61 -6.36
C SER A 74 14.03 20.46 -7.07
N TRP A 75 12.71 20.53 -7.12
CA TRP A 75 11.87 19.51 -7.76
C TRP A 75 11.97 19.59 -9.30
N PRO A 76 12.44 18.54 -10.00
CA PRO A 76 12.57 18.55 -11.46
C PRO A 76 11.22 18.75 -12.17
N GLY A 77 11.19 19.67 -13.15
CA GLY A 77 9.97 20.10 -13.85
C GLY A 77 9.04 21.01 -13.01
N GLY A 78 9.43 21.34 -11.77
CA GLY A 78 8.69 22.23 -10.90
C GLY A 78 9.01 23.72 -11.12
N VAL A 79 8.37 24.56 -10.32
CA VAL A 79 8.65 26.00 -10.23
C VAL A 79 9.70 26.23 -9.16
N GLN A 80 10.79 26.92 -9.50
CA GLN A 80 11.84 27.29 -8.55
C GLN A 80 11.26 28.17 -7.42
N THR A 81 11.60 27.83 -6.17
CA THR A 81 11.26 28.65 -5.00
C THR A 81 12.29 29.78 -4.82
N PRO A 82 11.98 30.88 -4.12
CA PRO A 82 12.92 32.00 -3.94
C PRO A 82 14.27 31.60 -3.33
N THR A 83 14.31 30.51 -2.57
CA THR A 83 15.53 29.98 -1.96
C THR A 83 16.05 28.70 -2.62
N GLY A 84 15.28 28.06 -3.50
CA GLY A 84 15.69 26.81 -4.14
C GLY A 84 16.70 27.02 -5.26
N ASP A 85 17.41 25.95 -5.61
CA ASP A 85 18.25 25.93 -6.81
C ASP A 85 17.38 25.99 -8.08
N SER A 86 17.97 26.27 -9.25
CA SER A 86 17.22 26.23 -10.51
C SER A 86 16.70 24.82 -10.77
N THR A 87 15.43 24.68 -11.16
CA THR A 87 14.83 23.37 -11.43
C THR A 87 15.38 22.77 -12.73
N SER A 88 15.58 21.46 -12.74
CA SER A 88 15.91 20.75 -13.99
C SER A 88 14.71 20.76 -14.93
N ILE A 89 14.96 20.98 -16.22
CA ILE A 89 13.93 20.93 -17.28
C ILE A 89 13.94 19.62 -18.07
N TYR A 90 14.89 18.72 -17.79
CA TYR A 90 15.09 17.50 -18.58
C TYR A 90 14.07 16.40 -18.25
N ILE A 91 13.50 16.44 -17.04
CA ILE A 91 12.45 15.53 -16.60
C ILE A 91 11.37 16.31 -15.83
N ASN A 92 10.15 15.78 -15.83
CA ASN A 92 9.10 16.18 -14.90
C ASN A 92 8.89 15.06 -13.88
N ALA A 93 9.33 15.26 -12.63
CA ALA A 93 9.24 14.24 -11.59
C ALA A 93 7.79 13.89 -11.23
N THR A 94 6.89 14.87 -11.30
CA THR A 94 5.45 14.66 -11.02
C THR A 94 4.84 13.72 -12.06
N ASP A 95 5.10 13.96 -13.35
CA ASP A 95 4.57 13.11 -14.42
C ASP A 95 5.16 11.70 -14.34
N LEU A 96 6.47 11.57 -14.09
CA LEU A 96 7.12 10.27 -13.92
C LEU A 96 6.53 9.47 -12.75
N MET A 97 6.31 10.10 -11.59
CA MET A 97 5.67 9.44 -10.46
C MET A 97 4.24 9.02 -10.79
N TRP A 98 3.44 9.88 -11.44
CA TRP A 98 2.08 9.53 -11.83
C TRP A 98 2.03 8.39 -12.84
N SER A 99 2.93 8.39 -13.83
CA SER A 99 3.05 7.28 -14.78
C SER A 99 3.48 5.99 -14.09
N PHE A 100 4.38 6.05 -13.11
CA PHE A 100 4.78 4.89 -12.32
C PHE A 100 3.59 4.34 -11.52
N PHE A 101 2.96 5.15 -10.67
CA PHE A 101 1.89 4.65 -9.79
C PHE A 101 0.63 4.19 -10.53
N GLN A 102 0.34 4.71 -11.73
CA GLN A 102 -0.78 4.19 -12.54
C GLN A 102 -0.56 2.76 -13.05
N GLN A 103 0.68 2.27 -13.07
CA GLN A 103 1.00 0.91 -13.50
C GLN A 103 0.92 -0.12 -12.37
N TYR A 104 0.83 0.32 -11.10
CA TYR A 104 0.90 -0.57 -9.94
C TYR A 104 -0.28 -0.33 -8.98
N SER A 105 -0.98 -1.40 -8.61
CA SER A 105 -1.94 -1.40 -7.49
C SER A 105 -1.30 -2.04 -6.24
N LEU A 106 -1.89 -1.78 -5.07
CA LEU A 106 -1.43 -2.35 -3.79
C LEU A 106 -1.81 -3.84 -3.61
N ASP A 107 -2.23 -4.53 -4.66
CA ASP A 107 -2.66 -5.94 -4.60
C ASP A 107 -1.46 -6.92 -4.46
N CYS A 108 -0.38 -6.44 -3.87
CA CYS A 108 0.83 -7.18 -3.55
C CYS A 108 0.60 -8.02 -2.29
N GLY A 109 0.22 -9.29 -2.49
CA GLY A 109 0.00 -10.24 -1.40
C GLY A 109 -1.22 -9.92 -0.53
N ILE A 110 -1.50 -10.80 0.44
CA ILE A 110 -2.60 -10.59 1.40
C ILE A 110 -2.27 -9.34 2.22
N THR A 111 -2.85 -8.21 1.86
CA THR A 111 -2.81 -7.03 2.71
C THR A 111 -3.53 -7.38 4.02
N SER A 112 -3.00 -6.93 5.15
CA SER A 112 -3.66 -7.07 6.47
C SER A 112 -4.97 -6.25 6.60
N SER A 113 -5.60 -5.91 5.47
CA SER A 113 -6.96 -5.42 5.35
C SER A 113 -7.84 -6.64 5.05
N VAL A 114 -8.22 -7.37 6.10
CA VAL A 114 -9.05 -8.59 6.03
C VAL A 114 -8.46 -9.64 5.10
N GLY A 115 -7.55 -10.44 5.64
CA GLY A 115 -7.08 -11.63 4.94
C GLY A 115 -8.25 -12.55 4.64
N SER A 116 -8.55 -12.71 3.35
CA SER A 116 -9.14 -13.93 2.85
C SER A 116 -8.08 -15.02 3.03
N TYR A 117 -8.15 -15.71 4.17
CA TYR A 117 -7.37 -16.91 4.38
C TYR A 117 -7.81 -17.94 3.34
N LEU A 118 -7.01 -18.10 2.29
CA LEU A 118 -7.03 -19.28 1.46
C LEU A 118 -6.57 -20.46 2.33
N ASN A 119 -7.52 -21.16 2.96
CA ASN A 119 -7.58 -22.60 3.25
C ASN A 119 -8.29 -22.91 4.59
N LYS A 120 -9.61 -23.18 4.55
CA LYS A 120 -10.23 -24.52 4.58
C LYS A 120 -11.75 -24.35 4.61
N ASN A 121 -12.41 -24.89 3.58
CA ASN A 121 -13.81 -25.32 3.49
C ASN A 121 -14.68 -24.99 4.71
N HIS A 122 -15.23 -23.78 4.79
CA HIS A 122 -16.38 -23.40 5.61
C HIS A 122 -16.80 -22.01 5.14
N ASN A 123 -17.40 -21.95 3.96
CA ASN A 123 -17.74 -20.69 3.30
C ASN A 123 -19.01 -20.10 3.93
N PHE A 124 -18.91 -19.23 4.91
CA PHE A 124 -20.08 -18.44 5.30
C PHE A 124 -20.34 -17.36 4.26
N ASN A 125 -21.58 -17.25 3.78
CA ASN A 125 -22.00 -16.15 2.93
C ASN A 125 -22.78 -15.13 3.76
N LEU A 126 -22.39 -13.86 3.69
CA LEU A 126 -23.10 -12.75 4.32
C LEU A 126 -23.78 -11.88 3.26
N PHE A 127 -25.11 -11.76 3.30
CA PHE A 127 -25.84 -11.01 2.28
C PHE A 127 -27.16 -10.41 2.80
N PRO A 128 -27.64 -9.31 2.20
CA PRO A 128 -27.01 -8.54 1.13
C PRO A 128 -25.89 -7.63 1.66
N ASN A 129 -24.94 -7.28 0.78
CA ASN A 129 -23.95 -6.25 1.04
C ASN A 129 -23.81 -5.39 -0.24
N PRO A 130 -24.27 -4.13 -0.27
CA PRO A 130 -24.80 -3.34 0.85
C PRO A 130 -26.15 -3.84 1.43
N SER A 131 -26.43 -3.50 2.69
CA SER A 131 -27.63 -3.89 3.46
C SER A 131 -28.44 -2.69 3.96
N THR A 132 -29.73 -2.87 4.17
CA THR A 132 -30.62 -1.95 4.91
C THR A 132 -30.67 -2.26 6.42
N GLY A 133 -29.75 -3.10 6.89
CA GLY A 133 -29.56 -3.46 8.29
C GLY A 133 -29.96 -4.88 8.67
N ILE A 134 -30.51 -5.67 7.75
CA ILE A 134 -30.70 -7.11 7.93
C ILE A 134 -29.69 -7.84 7.04
N ILE A 135 -28.86 -8.69 7.65
CA ILE A 135 -27.85 -9.49 6.96
C ILE A 135 -28.10 -10.96 7.29
N ASN A 136 -28.31 -11.78 6.26
CA ASN A 136 -28.40 -13.23 6.38
C ASN A 136 -27.00 -13.83 6.40
N VAL A 137 -26.88 -14.90 7.16
CA VAL A 137 -25.68 -15.71 7.34
C VAL A 137 -26.02 -17.11 6.82
N GLU A 138 -25.54 -17.44 5.64
CA GLU A 138 -25.69 -18.77 5.09
C GLU A 138 -24.42 -19.58 5.38
N ASN A 139 -24.61 -20.74 6.01
CA ASN A 139 -23.56 -21.71 6.28
C ASN A 139 -23.84 -23.00 5.47
N PRO A 140 -23.25 -23.16 4.27
CA PRO A 140 -23.49 -24.31 3.41
C PRO A 140 -22.91 -25.62 3.98
N GLU A 141 -22.07 -25.57 5.02
CA GLU A 141 -21.37 -26.74 5.55
C GLU A 141 -21.86 -27.24 6.92
N LEU A 142 -22.93 -26.66 7.49
CA LEU A 142 -23.57 -27.12 8.74
C LEU A 142 -22.58 -27.31 9.92
N ILE A 143 -21.75 -26.30 10.19
CA ILE A 143 -20.86 -26.28 11.37
C ILE A 143 -21.69 -26.36 12.66
N GLU A 144 -21.25 -27.17 13.63
CA GLU A 144 -21.97 -27.39 14.89
C GLU A 144 -22.09 -26.09 15.72
N ASP A 145 -20.99 -25.34 15.85
CA ASP A 145 -20.96 -24.12 16.65
C ASP A 145 -20.05 -23.02 16.05
N PHE A 146 -20.59 -21.80 15.97
CA PHE A 146 -19.88 -20.58 15.59
C PHE A 146 -20.40 -19.36 16.37
N ILE A 147 -19.52 -18.38 16.57
CA ILE A 147 -19.81 -17.11 17.24
C ILE A 147 -19.69 -15.98 16.22
N ILE A 148 -20.76 -15.21 16.10
CA ILE A 148 -20.77 -13.98 15.32
C ILE A 148 -20.59 -12.80 16.25
N THR A 149 -19.66 -11.92 15.92
CA THR A 149 -19.49 -10.62 16.59
C THR A 149 -19.54 -9.49 15.56
N VAL A 150 -20.33 -8.46 15.83
CA VAL A 150 -20.46 -7.28 14.96
C VAL A 150 -19.82 -6.09 15.64
N TYR A 151 -19.01 -5.34 14.89
CA TYR A 151 -18.30 -4.15 15.35
C TYR A 151 -18.68 -2.94 14.49
N ASP A 152 -18.77 -1.76 15.12
CA ASP A 152 -18.79 -0.50 14.39
C ASP A 152 -17.39 -0.11 13.88
N HIS A 153 -17.32 1.02 13.17
CA HIS A 153 -16.06 1.55 12.63
C HIS A 153 -15.05 2.04 13.68
N PHE A 154 -15.47 2.17 14.95
CA PHE A 154 -14.58 2.44 16.07
C PHE A 154 -14.14 1.15 16.80
N GLY A 155 -14.57 -0.03 16.33
CA GLY A 155 -14.27 -1.32 16.94
C GLY A 155 -15.14 -1.65 18.17
N LYS A 156 -16.23 -0.90 18.42
CA LYS A 156 -17.16 -1.20 19.51
C LYS A 156 -18.05 -2.38 19.13
N THR A 157 -18.16 -3.37 20.00
CA THR A 157 -19.09 -4.50 19.82
C THR A 157 -20.55 -4.03 19.90
N ILE A 158 -21.30 -4.33 18.84
CA ILE A 158 -22.75 -4.06 18.72
C ILE A 158 -23.55 -5.29 19.10
N LEU A 159 -23.11 -6.45 18.61
CA LEU A 159 -23.79 -7.73 18.77
C LEU A 159 -22.74 -8.81 18.97
N LYS A 160 -23.02 -9.77 19.85
CA LYS A 160 -22.28 -11.02 19.94
C LYS A 160 -23.26 -12.16 20.20
N SER A 161 -23.34 -13.12 19.28
CA SER A 161 -24.33 -14.20 19.31
C SER A 161 -23.73 -15.50 18.80
N LYS A 162 -24.32 -16.63 19.20
CA LYS A 162 -23.90 -17.97 18.78
C LYS A 162 -24.93 -18.55 17.82
N ASN A 163 -24.48 -19.17 16.73
CA ASN A 163 -25.30 -19.92 15.77
C ASN A 163 -26.54 -19.18 15.23
N ILE A 164 -26.39 -17.90 14.89
CA ILE A 164 -27.47 -17.13 14.27
C ILE A 164 -27.34 -17.14 12.74
N ASP A 165 -28.48 -17.16 12.07
CA ASP A 165 -28.64 -17.09 10.62
C ASP A 165 -29.01 -15.67 10.15
N VAL A 166 -29.42 -14.78 11.06
CA VAL A 166 -29.79 -13.40 10.75
C VAL A 166 -29.15 -12.43 11.75
N ILE A 167 -28.45 -11.44 11.22
CA ILE A 167 -27.87 -10.32 11.94
C ILE A 167 -28.75 -9.09 11.69
N ASN A 168 -29.20 -8.46 12.77
CA ASN A 168 -30.01 -7.25 12.71
C ASN A 168 -29.25 -6.06 13.30
N ILE A 169 -28.90 -5.11 12.44
CA ILE A 169 -28.29 -3.81 12.74
C ILE A 169 -29.16 -2.65 12.24
N THR A 170 -30.46 -2.86 11.98
CA THR A 170 -31.37 -1.82 11.49
C THR A 170 -31.39 -0.57 12.39
N ASN A 171 -31.22 -0.76 13.70
CA ASN A 171 -31.18 0.34 14.68
C ASN A 171 -29.83 1.10 14.74
N GLN A 172 -28.84 0.71 13.92
CA GLN A 172 -27.55 1.38 13.85
C GLN A 172 -27.53 2.41 12.72
N LEU A 173 -26.63 3.39 12.79
CA LEU A 173 -26.52 4.42 11.75
C LEU A 173 -26.04 3.85 10.40
N PRO A 174 -26.35 4.47 9.25
CA PRO A 174 -25.68 4.14 8.00
C PRO A 174 -24.16 4.28 8.11
N GLY A 175 -23.41 3.38 7.47
CA GLY A 175 -21.96 3.30 7.60
C GLY A 175 -21.42 1.91 7.31
N PHE A 176 -20.14 1.68 7.61
CA PHE A 176 -19.56 0.34 7.50
C PHE A 176 -19.42 -0.33 8.86
N TYR A 177 -19.55 -1.65 8.84
CA TYR A 177 -19.48 -2.54 9.99
C TYR A 177 -18.56 -3.71 9.67
N TYR A 178 -17.94 -4.27 10.70
CA TYR A 178 -17.16 -5.50 10.59
C TYR A 178 -17.90 -6.63 11.29
N ILE A 179 -18.04 -7.76 10.60
CA ILE A 179 -18.66 -8.97 11.13
C ILE A 179 -17.58 -10.02 11.20
N THR A 180 -17.31 -10.53 12.40
CA THR A 180 -16.39 -11.65 12.59
C THR A 180 -17.17 -12.92 12.87
N ILE A 181 -16.83 -14.00 12.18
CA ILE A 181 -17.39 -15.33 12.40
C ILE A 181 -16.26 -16.21 12.95
N GLN A 182 -16.37 -16.63 14.20
CA GLN A 182 -15.39 -17.46 14.89
C GLN A 182 -15.95 -18.88 15.05
N THR A 183 -15.21 -19.85 14.55
CA THR A 183 -15.41 -21.30 14.75
C THR A 183 -14.30 -21.83 15.68
N GLU A 184 -14.25 -23.14 15.93
CA GLU A 184 -13.15 -23.73 16.71
C GLU A 184 -11.79 -23.56 16.02
N ASP A 185 -11.75 -23.67 14.69
CA ASP A 185 -10.50 -23.72 13.93
C ASP A 185 -10.10 -22.37 13.32
N GLN A 186 -11.04 -21.44 13.14
CA GLN A 186 -10.79 -20.21 12.38
C GLN A 186 -11.65 -19.02 12.79
N ILE A 187 -11.15 -17.83 12.46
CA ILE A 187 -11.85 -16.55 12.56
C ILE A 187 -11.85 -15.90 11.17
N MET A 188 -13.04 -15.68 10.64
CA MET A 188 -13.29 -14.91 9.42
C MET A 188 -13.76 -13.51 9.79
N THR A 189 -13.43 -12.51 8.98
CA THR A 189 -13.95 -11.14 9.12
C THR A 189 -14.48 -10.68 7.77
N GLU A 190 -15.62 -10.00 7.77
CA GLU A 190 -16.26 -9.45 6.58
C GLU A 190 -16.70 -8.01 6.83
N LYS A 191 -16.54 -7.16 5.80
CA LYS A 191 -16.97 -5.76 5.86
C LYS A 191 -18.34 -5.60 5.21
N ILE A 192 -19.31 -5.11 5.96
CA ILE A 192 -20.66 -4.82 5.47
C ILE A 192 -20.90 -3.31 5.41
N ILE A 193 -21.58 -2.85 4.36
CA ILE A 193 -22.03 -1.47 4.20
C ILE A 193 -23.54 -1.40 4.49
N LYS A 194 -23.95 -0.62 5.50
CA LYS A 194 -25.35 -0.27 5.77
C LYS A 194 -25.68 1.07 5.11
N VAL A 195 -26.70 1.10 4.26
CA VAL A 195 -27.07 2.29 3.46
C VAL A 195 -28.28 3.06 3.99
N GLU A 196 -29.16 2.41 4.75
CA GLU A 196 -30.40 2.96 5.31
C GLU A 196 -30.56 2.52 6.75
#